data_AF-A0A662T6K3-F1
#
_entry.id   AF-A0A662T6K3-F1
#
_cell.length_a   1.000
_cell.length_b   1.000
_cell.length_c   1.000
_cell.angle_alpha   90.00
_cell.angle_beta   90.00
_cell.angle_gamma   90.00
#
_symmetry.space_group_name_H-M   'P 1'
#
loop_
_entity.id
_entity.type
_entity.pdbx_description
1 polymer ?
#
loop_
_entity_poly.entity_id
_entity_poly.type
_entity_poly.pdbx_seq_one_letter_code
_entity_poly.pdbx_strand_id
1 'polypeptide(L)'
;MVNLNVAFAHWSKTLRISGTVKTAKFVIVIGSYKVLIPKEYKNVTSVESELVNNSTLKITCENVFPGWYIWVGLVIHNKGTLPARVKDVNVAIEDLDGIGDYFNVSNYFYGPYSKGDFIEVWGGVKAEDLPFDNWKEPPISFDPCQKVISWTRISFNTDDPNAMDKTVEILVSIVDDVDI
;
A
#
# COMPACT_ATOMS: atom_id res chain seq x y z
N MET A 1 73.21 -45.29 23.75
CA MET A 1 71.93 -45.85 23.27
C MET A 1 70.99 -44.67 23.06
N VAL A 2 70.56 -44.50 21.80
CA VAL A 2 69.65 -43.55 21.11
C VAL A 2 69.06 -42.35 21.88
N ASN A 3 69.38 -41.13 21.40
CA ASN A 3 68.63 -39.88 21.65
C ASN A 3 67.33 -39.88 20.81
N LEU A 4 66.17 -39.68 21.45
CA LEU A 4 64.89 -39.46 20.79
C LEU A 4 64.66 -37.95 20.61
N ASN A 5 64.87 -37.45 19.39
CA ASN A 5 64.37 -36.14 18.99
C ASN A 5 63.02 -36.32 18.29
N VAL A 6 61.94 -35.99 18.99
CA VAL A 6 60.60 -35.92 18.39
C VAL A 6 60.33 -34.46 18.04
N ALA A 7 60.27 -34.15 16.74
CA ALA A 7 59.89 -32.84 16.25
C ALA A 7 58.38 -32.83 15.97
N PHE A 8 57.61 -32.05 16.75
CA PHE A 8 56.21 -31.77 16.45
C PHE A 8 56.13 -30.56 15.51
N ALA A 9 55.69 -30.78 14.27
CA ALA A 9 55.37 -29.71 13.34
C ALA A 9 53.90 -29.32 13.49
N HIS A 10 53.60 -28.23 14.21
CA HIS A 10 52.25 -27.69 14.30
C HIS A 10 51.95 -26.83 13.08
N TRP A 11 51.30 -27.41 12.06
CA TRP A 11 50.79 -26.67 10.91
C TRP A 11 49.42 -26.07 11.25
N SER A 12 49.40 -24.81 11.68
CA SER A 12 48.17 -24.02 11.72
C SER A 12 48.03 -23.24 10.41
N LYS A 13 47.17 -23.69 9.51
CA LYS A 13 46.76 -22.90 8.35
C LYS A 13 45.53 -22.08 8.70
N THR A 14 45.64 -20.76 8.61
CA THR A 14 44.50 -19.84 8.72
C THR A 14 43.63 -19.97 7.48
N LEU A 15 42.43 -20.57 7.61
CA LEU A 15 41.43 -20.61 6.55
C LEU A 15 40.73 -19.25 6.48
N ARG A 16 41.01 -18.47 5.43
CA ARG A 16 40.27 -17.23 5.13
C ARG A 16 39.03 -17.58 4.29
N ILE A 17 37.88 -17.61 4.94
CA ILE A 17 36.57 -17.65 4.28
C ILE A 17 36.16 -16.21 4.00
N SER A 18 36.16 -15.81 2.73
CA SER A 18 35.59 -14.55 2.29
C SER A 18 34.16 -14.82 1.81
N GLY A 19 33.16 -14.43 2.60
CA GLY A 19 31.75 -14.54 2.25
C GLY A 19 31.10 -13.17 2.17
N THR A 20 30.26 -12.94 1.16
CA THR A 20 29.42 -11.75 1.06
C THR A 20 28.06 -12.07 1.68
N VAL A 21 27.75 -11.47 2.83
CA VAL A 21 26.41 -11.55 3.42
C VAL A 21 25.52 -10.54 2.70
N LYS A 22 24.57 -11.02 1.90
CA LYS A 22 23.45 -10.19 1.41
C LYS A 22 22.31 -10.31 2.42
N THR A 23 22.09 -9.26 3.20
CA THR A 23 20.93 -9.17 4.09
C THR A 23 19.65 -9.01 3.27
N ALA A 24 18.60 -9.71 3.70
CA ALA A 24 17.29 -9.61 3.08
C ALA A 24 16.68 -8.21 3.31
N LYS A 25 15.85 -7.73 2.38
CA LYS A 25 15.23 -6.41 2.41
C LYS A 25 13.71 -6.53 2.42
N PHE A 26 13.07 -5.86 3.36
CA PHE A 26 11.62 -5.67 3.38
C PHE A 26 11.29 -4.27 2.87
N VAL A 27 10.64 -4.17 1.71
CA VAL A 27 10.36 -2.89 1.03
C VAL A 27 9.03 -2.97 0.29
N ILE A 28 7.97 -2.47 0.92
CA ILE A 28 6.63 -2.33 0.32
C ILE A 28 6.39 -0.87 -0.05
N VAL A 29 5.91 -0.63 -1.26
CA VAL A 29 5.68 0.73 -1.77
C VAL A 29 4.41 0.83 -2.60
N ILE A 30 3.85 2.03 -2.68
CA ILE A 30 2.89 2.46 -3.69
C ILE A 30 3.66 2.61 -5.01
N GLY A 31 3.47 1.67 -5.92
CA GLY A 31 4.07 1.70 -7.26
C GLY A 31 3.38 2.69 -8.19
N SER A 32 2.07 2.83 -8.05
CA SER A 32 1.24 3.84 -8.71
C SER A 32 -0.08 3.99 -7.96
N TYR A 33 -0.80 5.08 -8.20
CA TYR A 33 -2.10 5.35 -7.58
C TYR A 33 -3.07 5.98 -8.58
N LYS A 34 -4.35 5.96 -8.23
CA LYS A 34 -5.45 6.63 -8.93
C LYS A 34 -6.44 7.19 -7.92
N VAL A 35 -6.95 8.38 -8.18
CA VAL A 35 -8.12 8.91 -7.48
C VAL A 35 -9.21 9.08 -8.53
N LEU A 36 -10.29 8.31 -8.39
CA LEU A 36 -11.41 8.32 -9.31
C LEU A 36 -12.59 9.03 -8.66
N ILE A 37 -13.06 10.05 -9.36
CA ILE A 37 -14.22 10.85 -8.99
C ILE A 37 -15.38 10.44 -9.92
N PRO A 38 -16.57 10.13 -9.39
CA PRO A 38 -17.78 9.93 -10.18
C PRO A 38 -18.02 11.07 -11.16
N LYS A 39 -18.52 10.76 -12.36
CA LYS A 39 -18.65 11.75 -13.45
C LYS A 39 -19.54 12.92 -13.06
N GLU A 40 -20.57 12.67 -12.28
CA GLU A 40 -21.52 13.63 -11.74
C GLU A 40 -20.85 14.70 -10.85
N TYR A 41 -19.70 14.39 -10.23
CA TYR A 41 -19.06 15.31 -9.29
C TYR A 41 -17.97 16.20 -9.92
N LYS A 42 -17.53 15.89 -11.15
CA LYS A 42 -16.35 16.55 -11.77
C LYS A 42 -16.40 18.07 -11.89
N ASN A 43 -17.59 18.67 -11.83
CA ASN A 43 -17.78 20.11 -11.92
C ASN A 43 -18.13 20.77 -10.59
N VAL A 44 -18.26 19.99 -9.51
CA VAL A 44 -18.72 20.47 -8.19
C VAL A 44 -17.70 20.25 -7.08
N THR A 45 -16.77 19.30 -7.23
CA THR A 45 -15.71 19.04 -6.26
C THR A 45 -14.36 19.07 -6.95
N SER A 46 -13.35 19.61 -6.26
CA SER A 46 -11.95 19.51 -6.66
C SER A 46 -11.27 18.45 -5.79
N VAL A 47 -10.49 17.58 -6.41
CA VAL A 47 -9.70 16.58 -5.69
C VAL A 47 -8.28 16.62 -6.21
N GLU A 48 -7.36 16.95 -5.31
CA GLU A 48 -5.93 16.92 -5.56
C GLU A 48 -5.31 15.76 -4.79
N SER A 49 -4.22 15.20 -5.32
CA SER A 49 -3.55 14.07 -4.67
C SER A 49 -2.06 14.10 -4.94
N GLU A 50 -1.27 13.81 -3.91
CA GLU A 50 0.17 13.73 -4.00
C GLU A 50 0.72 12.59 -3.13
N LEU A 51 1.80 11.98 -3.60
CA LEU A 51 2.48 10.93 -2.87
C LEU A 51 3.45 11.59 -1.87
N VAL A 52 3.11 11.56 -0.57
CA VAL A 52 3.94 12.16 0.49
C VAL A 52 5.25 11.39 0.68
N ASN A 53 5.14 10.06 0.63
CA ASN A 53 6.25 9.13 0.68
C ASN A 53 5.88 7.86 -0.08
N ASN A 54 6.81 6.91 -0.19
CA ASN A 54 6.59 5.70 -0.97
C ASN A 54 5.47 4.77 -0.43
N SER A 55 4.85 5.03 0.72
CA SER A 55 3.78 4.22 1.31
C SER A 55 2.52 4.99 1.71
N THR A 56 2.49 6.32 1.52
CA THR A 56 1.39 7.20 1.95
C THR A 56 1.02 8.18 0.85
N LEU A 57 -0.25 8.15 0.45
CA LEU A 57 -0.88 9.09 -0.47
C LEU A 57 -1.67 10.12 0.34
N LYS A 58 -1.44 11.41 0.07
CA LYS A 58 -2.27 12.50 0.57
C LYS A 58 -3.27 12.90 -0.50
N ILE A 59 -4.50 13.14 -0.10
CA ILE A 59 -5.60 13.56 -0.96
C ILE A 59 -6.27 14.75 -0.29
N THR A 60 -6.45 15.84 -1.03
CA THR A 60 -7.18 17.01 -0.59
C THR A 60 -8.48 17.09 -1.38
N CYS A 61 -9.61 17.07 -0.69
CA CYS A 61 -10.93 17.12 -1.29
C CYS A 61 -11.61 18.42 -0.88
N GLU A 62 -11.97 19.24 -1.85
CA GLU A 62 -12.73 20.47 -1.64
C GLU A 62 -14.22 20.23 -1.88
N ASN A 63 -15.05 20.94 -1.12
CA ASN A 63 -16.49 20.95 -1.29
C ASN A 63 -17.13 19.55 -1.12
N VAL A 64 -16.86 18.88 0.01
CA VAL A 64 -17.54 17.61 0.34
C VAL A 64 -19.00 17.86 0.71
N PHE A 65 -19.91 17.03 0.19
CA PHE A 65 -21.36 17.18 0.38
C PHE A 65 -22.03 15.83 0.64
N PRO A 66 -23.24 15.78 1.25
CA PRO A 66 -23.90 14.52 1.57
C PRO A 66 -24.09 13.60 0.36
N GLY A 67 -23.68 12.35 0.50
CA GLY A 67 -23.70 11.35 -0.57
C GLY A 67 -22.49 11.39 -1.49
N TRP A 68 -21.56 12.32 -1.29
CA TRP A 68 -20.29 12.36 -2.00
C TRP A 68 -19.47 11.10 -1.73
N TYR A 69 -18.75 10.64 -2.74
CA TYR A 69 -17.77 9.57 -2.60
C TYR A 69 -16.68 9.64 -3.67
N ILE A 70 -15.53 9.05 -3.35
CA ILE A 70 -14.42 8.83 -4.27
C ILE A 70 -13.90 7.40 -4.12
N TRP A 71 -13.12 6.99 -5.12
CA TRP A 71 -12.36 5.76 -5.10
C TRP A 71 -10.86 6.04 -5.16
N VAL A 72 -10.12 5.47 -4.23
CA VAL A 72 -8.66 5.54 -4.17
C VAL A 72 -8.08 4.19 -4.52
N GLY A 73 -7.39 4.12 -5.66
CA GLY A 73 -6.71 2.94 -6.14
C GLY A 73 -5.22 3.00 -5.85
N LEU A 74 -4.65 1.95 -5.25
CA LEU A 74 -3.20 1.80 -5.06
C LEU A 74 -2.70 0.51 -5.71
N VAL A 75 -1.55 0.60 -6.39
CA VAL A 75 -0.76 -0.57 -6.78
C VAL A 75 0.33 -0.76 -5.75
N ILE A 76 0.10 -1.70 -4.82
CA ILE A 76 1.04 -2.05 -3.76
C ILE A 76 2.07 -3.02 -4.33
N HIS A 77 3.35 -2.69 -4.25
CA HIS A 77 4.43 -3.44 -4.89
C HIS A 77 5.47 -3.88 -3.87
N ASN A 78 5.74 -5.19 -3.82
CA ASN A 78 6.86 -5.74 -3.06
C ASN A 78 8.15 -5.53 -3.86
N LYS A 79 8.91 -4.48 -3.52
CA LYS A 79 10.27 -4.24 -4.06
C LYS A 79 11.36 -4.85 -3.19
N GLY A 80 10.98 -5.59 -2.14
CA GLY A 80 11.88 -6.28 -1.25
C GLY A 80 12.44 -7.57 -1.85
N THR A 81 13.13 -8.32 -1.01
CA THR A 81 13.64 -9.67 -1.31
C THR A 81 13.00 -10.74 -0.42
N LEU A 82 12.05 -10.34 0.43
CA LEU A 82 11.27 -11.22 1.30
C LEU A 82 9.81 -11.22 0.83
N PRO A 83 9.10 -12.35 0.95
CA PRO A 83 7.64 -12.36 0.94
C PRO A 83 7.08 -11.40 1.99
N ALA A 84 5.94 -10.80 1.67
CA ALA A 84 5.27 -9.81 2.51
C ALA A 84 3.77 -10.05 2.52
N ARG A 85 3.07 -9.42 3.46
CA ARG A 85 1.61 -9.43 3.52
C ARG A 85 1.08 -8.00 3.58
N VAL A 86 0.07 -7.71 2.78
CA VAL A 86 -0.76 -6.50 2.98
C VAL A 86 -1.88 -6.89 3.94
N LYS A 87 -1.92 -6.23 5.09
CA LYS A 87 -2.93 -6.45 6.14
C LYS A 87 -4.12 -5.52 6.00
N ASP A 88 -3.88 -4.30 5.54
CA ASP A 88 -4.95 -3.34 5.27
C ASP A 88 -4.43 -2.13 4.47
N VAL A 89 -5.36 -1.23 4.12
CA VAL A 89 -5.09 0.15 3.75
C VAL A 89 -5.74 1.04 4.81
N ASN A 90 -4.92 1.77 5.55
CA ASN A 90 -5.40 2.70 6.55
C ASN A 90 -5.80 4.02 5.89
N VAL A 91 -6.96 4.55 6.26
CA VAL A 91 -7.44 5.87 5.85
C VAL A 91 -7.57 6.73 7.10
N ALA A 92 -6.73 7.75 7.20
CA ALA A 92 -6.82 8.78 8.24
C ALA A 92 -7.41 10.06 7.64
N ILE A 93 -8.47 10.56 8.25
CA ILE A 93 -9.12 11.81 7.86
C ILE A 93 -8.63 12.88 8.83
N GLU A 94 -7.96 13.90 8.31
CA GLU A 94 -7.56 15.05 9.12
C GLU A 94 -8.78 15.95 9.34
N ASP A 95 -9.43 15.69 10.47
CA ASP A 95 -10.72 16.27 10.80
C ASP A 95 -10.59 17.65 11.48
N LEU A 96 -10.28 18.67 10.68
CA LEU A 96 -10.17 20.05 11.18
C LEU A 96 -11.52 20.66 11.61
N ASP A 97 -12.63 20.12 11.11
CA ASP A 97 -13.98 20.68 11.27
C ASP A 97 -14.92 19.81 12.14
N GLY A 98 -14.47 18.65 12.64
CA GLY A 98 -15.30 17.73 13.43
C GLY A 98 -16.28 16.87 12.63
N ILE A 99 -16.00 16.64 11.34
CA ILE A 99 -16.84 15.92 10.37
C ILE A 99 -16.33 14.51 10.03
N GLY A 100 -15.26 14.05 10.68
CA GLY A 100 -14.60 12.77 10.41
C GLY A 100 -15.53 11.57 10.60
N ASP A 101 -16.45 11.65 11.56
CA ASP A 101 -17.43 10.59 11.86
C ASP A 101 -18.46 10.37 10.75
N TYR A 102 -18.61 11.32 9.82
CA TYR A 102 -19.52 11.21 8.68
C TYR A 102 -18.90 10.46 7.49
N PHE A 103 -17.62 10.10 7.59
CA PHE A 103 -16.94 9.33 6.56
C PHE A 103 -17.04 7.83 6.81
N ASN A 104 -17.29 7.11 5.73
CA ASN A 104 -17.29 5.65 5.70
C ASN A 104 -16.25 5.16 4.69
N VAL A 105 -15.45 4.19 5.11
CA VAL A 105 -14.34 3.62 4.34
C VAL A 105 -14.60 2.13 4.07
N SER A 106 -14.33 1.69 2.85
CA SER A 106 -14.41 0.28 2.48
C SER A 106 -13.26 -0.11 1.55
N ASN A 107 -12.49 -1.13 1.94
CA ASN A 107 -11.30 -1.57 1.22
C ASN A 107 -11.56 -2.85 0.44
N TYR A 108 -11.10 -2.91 -0.81
CA TYR A 108 -11.25 -4.05 -1.70
C TYR A 108 -9.89 -4.40 -2.30
N PHE A 109 -9.45 -5.64 -2.13
CA PHE A 109 -8.12 -6.08 -2.56
C PHE A 109 -8.15 -7.13 -3.66
N TYR A 110 -7.18 -7.08 -4.56
CA TYR A 110 -7.06 -7.97 -5.71
C TYR A 110 -5.61 -8.43 -5.90
N GLY A 111 -5.44 -9.67 -6.41
CA GLY A 111 -4.14 -10.30 -6.64
C GLY A 111 -3.82 -11.41 -5.64
N PRO A 112 -2.53 -11.73 -5.42
CA PRO A 112 -1.37 -11.05 -5.99
C PRO A 112 -1.23 -11.25 -7.50
N TYR A 113 -0.61 -10.28 -8.17
CA TYR A 113 -0.36 -10.30 -9.61
C TYR A 113 1.14 -10.29 -9.92
N SER A 114 1.50 -10.99 -10.98
CA SER A 114 2.84 -10.94 -11.58
C SER A 114 2.81 -10.09 -12.86
N LYS A 115 3.97 -9.60 -13.30
CA LYS A 115 4.24 -9.09 -14.67
C LYS A 115 3.23 -8.12 -15.33
N GLY A 116 2.40 -7.41 -14.58
CA GLY A 116 1.42 -6.48 -15.16
C GLY A 116 0.04 -7.06 -15.39
N ASP A 117 -0.23 -8.28 -14.94
CA ASP A 117 -1.47 -9.05 -15.19
C ASP A 117 -2.72 -8.50 -14.47
N PHE A 118 -2.63 -7.28 -13.91
CA PHE A 118 -3.69 -6.61 -13.17
C PHE A 118 -4.46 -5.58 -14.00
N ILE A 119 -4.33 -5.62 -15.34
CA ILE A 119 -4.99 -4.66 -16.25
C ILE A 119 -6.52 -4.71 -16.10
N GLU A 120 -7.11 -5.88 -15.85
CA GLU A 120 -8.56 -6.02 -15.64
C GLU A 120 -9.10 -5.17 -14.48
N VAL A 121 -8.33 -5.04 -13.39
CA VAL A 121 -8.73 -4.32 -12.18
C VAL A 121 -8.05 -2.95 -12.06
N TRP A 122 -7.30 -2.51 -13.07
CA TRP A 122 -6.53 -1.26 -13.03
C TRP A 122 -6.53 -0.46 -14.33
N GLY A 123 -6.51 -1.09 -15.49
CA GLY A 123 -6.48 -0.45 -16.80
C GLY A 123 -7.83 0.16 -17.18
N GLY A 124 -7.86 1.46 -17.49
CA GLY A 124 -9.07 2.12 -18.01
C GLY A 124 -10.29 2.21 -17.06
N VAL A 125 -10.11 1.83 -15.79
CA VAL A 125 -11.18 1.78 -14.77
C VAL A 125 -11.80 3.14 -14.50
N LYS A 126 -13.13 3.19 -14.38
CA LYS A 126 -13.92 4.35 -13.93
C LYS A 126 -14.52 4.07 -12.55
N ALA A 127 -14.94 5.15 -11.86
CA ALA A 127 -15.54 5.04 -10.53
C ALA A 127 -16.81 4.18 -10.50
N GLU A 128 -17.55 4.14 -11.60
CA GLU A 128 -18.81 3.39 -11.74
C GLU A 128 -18.59 1.88 -11.95
N ASP A 129 -17.38 1.46 -12.32
CA ASP A 129 -17.04 0.05 -12.56
C ASP A 129 -16.67 -0.68 -11.25
N LEU A 130 -16.60 0.04 -10.13
CA LEU A 130 -16.06 -0.44 -8.85
C LEU A 130 -17.17 -0.72 -7.81
N PRO A 131 -16.97 -1.71 -6.92
CA PRO A 131 -15.85 -2.65 -6.88
C PRO A 131 -15.99 -3.75 -7.95
N PHE A 132 -14.87 -4.39 -8.31
CA PHE A 132 -14.90 -5.60 -9.14
C PHE A 132 -15.29 -6.82 -8.30
N ASP A 133 -15.81 -7.85 -8.97
CA ASP A 133 -16.06 -9.15 -8.35
C ASP A 133 -14.75 -9.84 -7.93
N ASN A 134 -14.86 -10.85 -7.07
CA ASN A 134 -13.74 -11.68 -6.60
C ASN A 134 -12.64 -10.92 -5.85
N TRP A 135 -12.98 -9.80 -5.21
CA TRP A 135 -12.11 -9.17 -4.23
C TRP A 135 -11.84 -10.15 -3.06
N LYS A 136 -10.70 -9.95 -2.41
CA LYS A 136 -10.22 -10.81 -1.31
C LYS A 136 -10.13 -10.03 -0.02
N GLU A 137 -10.45 -10.69 1.08
CA GLU A 137 -10.15 -10.16 2.41
C GLU A 137 -8.65 -10.25 2.69
N PRO A 138 -8.05 -9.21 3.30
CA PRO A 138 -6.69 -9.31 3.78
C PRO A 138 -6.60 -10.23 5.02
N PRO A 139 -5.40 -10.75 5.35
CA PRO A 139 -4.11 -10.42 4.76
C PRO A 139 -3.84 -11.12 3.42
N ILE A 140 -3.25 -10.38 2.46
CA ILE A 140 -2.81 -10.93 1.17
C ILE A 140 -1.30 -11.06 1.15
N SER A 141 -0.81 -12.30 1.09
CA SER A 141 0.59 -12.64 0.90
C SER A 141 1.03 -12.45 -0.55
N PHE A 142 2.22 -11.91 -0.76
CA PHE A 142 2.77 -11.63 -2.08
C PHE A 142 4.31 -11.60 -2.09
N ASP A 143 4.88 -12.28 -3.07
CA ASP A 143 6.31 -12.49 -3.24
C ASP A 143 7.04 -11.25 -3.78
N PRO A 144 8.39 -11.21 -3.70
CA PRO A 144 9.19 -10.18 -4.37
C PRO A 144 8.76 -9.94 -5.83
N CYS A 145 8.65 -8.67 -6.21
CA CYS A 145 8.19 -8.16 -7.50
C CYS A 145 6.69 -8.33 -7.80
N GLN A 146 5.93 -9.06 -6.98
CA GLN A 146 4.48 -9.16 -7.11
C GLN A 146 3.78 -7.89 -6.63
N LYS A 147 2.54 -7.73 -7.06
CA LYS A 147 1.71 -6.56 -6.77
C LYS A 147 0.36 -6.98 -6.22
N VAL A 148 -0.17 -6.19 -5.30
CA VAL A 148 -1.54 -6.24 -4.82
C VAL A 148 -2.21 -4.93 -5.22
N ILE A 149 -3.43 -5.01 -5.73
CA ILE A 149 -4.21 -3.82 -6.06
C ILE A 149 -5.23 -3.61 -4.94
N SER A 150 -5.32 -2.39 -4.43
CA SER A 150 -6.38 -2.01 -3.48
C SER A 150 -7.22 -0.89 -4.07
N TRP A 151 -8.54 -1.06 -4.06
CA TRP A 151 -9.50 0.01 -4.29
C TRP A 151 -10.19 0.32 -2.97
N THR A 152 -10.12 1.57 -2.55
CA THR A 152 -10.70 2.07 -1.29
C THR A 152 -11.81 3.03 -1.63
N ARG A 153 -13.05 2.71 -1.23
CA ARG A 153 -14.18 3.64 -1.33
C ARG A 153 -14.18 4.50 -0.08
N ILE A 154 -14.19 5.82 -0.28
CA ILE A 154 -14.35 6.80 0.78
C ILE A 154 -15.63 7.56 0.46
N SER A 155 -16.59 7.52 1.37
CA SER A 155 -17.89 8.17 1.19
C SER A 155 -18.20 9.05 2.38
N PHE A 156 -18.87 10.17 2.12
CA PHE A 156 -19.27 11.15 3.11
C PHE A 156 -20.80 11.21 3.12
N ASN A 157 -21.41 10.98 4.28
CA ASN A 157 -22.85 11.02 4.42
C ASN A 157 -23.26 11.62 5.76
N THR A 158 -24.10 12.65 5.72
CA THR A 158 -24.57 13.37 6.89
C THR A 158 -25.85 14.13 6.56
N ASP A 159 -26.70 14.30 7.56
CA ASP A 159 -27.86 15.19 7.49
C ASP A 159 -27.55 16.57 8.14
N ASP A 160 -26.33 16.77 8.67
CA ASP A 160 -25.92 18.01 9.32
C ASP A 160 -25.51 19.07 8.27
N PRO A 161 -26.25 20.19 8.15
CA PRO A 161 -25.91 21.24 7.19
C PRO A 161 -24.58 21.95 7.50
N ASN A 162 -24.07 21.89 8.74
CA ASN A 162 -22.80 22.53 9.09
C ASN A 162 -21.57 21.74 8.62
N ALA A 163 -21.75 20.48 8.24
CA ALA A 163 -20.71 19.59 7.79
C ALA A 163 -20.47 19.66 6.26
N MET A 164 -21.27 20.45 5.54
CA MET A 164 -21.20 20.59 4.09
C MET A 164 -20.16 21.61 3.64
N ASP A 165 -19.75 21.51 2.37
CA ASP A 165 -18.87 22.44 1.65
C ASP A 165 -17.49 22.63 2.29
N LYS A 166 -17.04 21.62 3.05
CA LYS A 166 -15.75 21.63 3.74
C LYS A 166 -14.62 21.12 2.84
N THR A 167 -13.41 21.53 3.18
CA THR A 167 -12.18 20.96 2.63
C THR A 167 -11.62 19.95 3.62
N VAL A 168 -11.28 18.76 3.13
CA VAL A 168 -10.79 17.66 3.96
C VAL A 168 -9.49 17.13 3.39
N GLU A 169 -8.53 16.86 4.27
CA GLU A 169 -7.31 16.15 3.92
C GLU A 169 -7.41 14.69 4.38
N ILE A 170 -7.07 13.78 3.48
CA ILE A 170 -7.17 12.34 3.68
C ILE A 170 -5.79 11.73 3.41
N LEU A 171 -5.28 10.97 4.38
CA LEU A 171 -4.06 10.20 4.25
C LEU A 171 -4.40 8.72 4.08
N VAL A 172 -3.96 8.14 2.98
CA VAL A 172 -4.15 6.73 2.65
C VAL A 172 -2.80 6.04 2.69
N SER A 173 -2.62 5.08 3.62
CA SER A 173 -1.34 4.41 3.85
C SER A 173 -1.46 2.89 3.85
N ILE A 174 -0.40 2.21 3.42
CA ILE A 174 -0.32 0.75 3.40
C ILE A 174 -0.03 0.24 4.82
N VAL A 175 -0.78 -0.78 5.26
CA VAL A 175 -0.47 -1.55 6.48
C VAL A 175 0.05 -2.92 6.07
N ASP A 176 1.33 -3.19 6.34
CA ASP A 176 2.02 -4.40 5.91
C ASP A 176 2.90 -5.03 7.01
N ASP A 177 3.34 -6.26 6.77
CA ASP A 177 4.41 -6.94 7.51
C ASP A 177 5.14 -7.97 6.65
N VAL A 178 6.22 -8.52 7.22
CA VAL A 178 6.93 -9.66 6.65
C VAL A 178 6.04 -10.89 6.77
N ASP A 179 5.97 -11.70 5.71
CA ASP A 179 5.33 -13.01 5.76
C ASP A 179 6.35 -14.03 6.33
N ILE A 180 6.17 -14.45 7.58
CA ILE A 180 7.09 -15.32 8.35
C ILE A 180 6.50 -16.71 8.50
#